data_AF-A0A7C1LJD2-F1
#
_entry.id   AF-A0A7C1LJD2-F1
#
_cell.length_a   1.000
_cell.length_b   1.000
_cell.length_c   1.000
_cell.angle_alpha   90.00
_cell.angle_beta   90.00
_cell.angle_gamma   90.00
#
_symmetry.space_group_name_H-M   'P 1'
#
loop_
_entity.id
_entity.type
_entity.pdbx_description
1 polymer ?
#
loop_
_entity_poly.entity_id
_entity_poly.type
_entity_poly.pdbx_seq_one_letter_code
_entity_poly.pdbx_strand_id
1 'polypeptide(L)' 'MDTKYHCPACKSNKVIEYDEYIECTSCHMEFFKEGLDEIEDENQLSVQELDGIVKAFDELKDEKTRNEFSKSLSKDK' A
#
# COMPACT_ATOMS: atom_id res chain seq x y z
N MET A 1 -18.18 18.93 7.35
CA MET A 1 -18.33 17.49 7.14
C MET A 1 -17.20 16.86 7.92
N ASP A 2 -17.51 16.25 9.06
CA ASP A 2 -16.52 15.45 9.80
C ASP A 2 -16.39 14.12 9.09
N THR A 3 -15.21 13.84 8.52
CA THR A 3 -14.90 12.55 7.93
C THR A 3 -14.68 11.55 9.08
N LYS A 4 -15.21 10.34 8.94
CA LYS A 4 -14.99 9.29 9.96
C LYS A 4 -13.58 8.71 9.90
N TYR A 5 -12.89 8.93 8.80
CA TYR A 5 -11.61 8.35 8.52
C TYR A 5 -10.45 9.30 8.81
N HIS A 6 -9.34 8.73 9.24
CA HIS A 6 -8.02 9.36 9.28
C HIS A 6 -7.08 8.64 8.31
N CYS A 7 -5.98 9.29 7.97
CA CYS A 7 -4.94 8.68 7.15
C CYS A 7 -4.10 7.69 7.97
N PRO A 8 -4.01 6.40 7.58
CA PRO A 8 -3.20 5.41 8.30
C PRO A 8 -1.71 5.77 8.39
N ALA A 9 -1.14 6.32 7.31
CA ALA A 9 0.30 6.61 7.23
C ALA A 9 0.74 7.83 8.05
N CYS A 10 -0.01 8.93 8.02
CA CYS A 10 0.39 10.18 8.68
C CYS A 10 -0.53 10.63 9.83
N LYS A 11 -1.55 9.83 10.16
CA LYS A 11 -2.56 10.09 11.21
C LYS A 11 -3.35 11.38 11.04
N SER A 12 -3.33 11.97 9.84
CA SER A 12 -4.05 13.21 9.55
C SER A 12 -5.53 12.93 9.33
N ASN A 13 -6.40 13.74 9.92
CA ASN A 13 -7.84 13.73 9.65
C ASN A 13 -8.20 14.52 8.38
N LYS A 14 -7.19 15.03 7.65
CA LYS A 14 -7.40 15.75 6.39
C LYS A 14 -7.46 14.73 5.26
N VAL A 15 -8.62 14.12 5.09
CA VAL A 15 -8.89 13.13 4.05
C VAL A 15 -10.07 13.56 3.20
N ILE A 16 -10.03 13.21 1.91
CA ILE A 16 -11.15 13.29 0.98
C ILE A 16 -11.69 11.87 0.83
N GLU A 17 -12.99 11.70 1.03
CA GLU A 17 -13.64 10.41 0.85
C GLU A 17 -14.19 10.28 -0.57
N TYR A 18 -13.80 9.24 -1.27
CA TYR A 18 -14.39 8.79 -2.54
C TYR A 18 -15.26 7.57 -2.30
N ASP A 19 -15.85 6.97 -3.34
CA ASP A 19 -16.74 5.82 -3.17
C ASP A 19 -16.01 4.61 -2.57
N GLU A 20 -14.83 4.27 -3.09
CA GLU A 20 -14.10 3.05 -2.72
C GLU A 20 -12.86 3.29 -1.84
N TYR A 21 -12.32 4.50 -1.85
CA TYR A 21 -11.07 4.85 -1.17
C TYR A 21 -11.15 6.21 -0.50
N ILE A 22 -10.18 6.48 0.36
CA ILE A 22 -9.89 7.82 0.89
C ILE A 22 -8.56 8.30 0.32
N GLU A 23 -8.43 9.60 0.11
CA GLU A 23 -7.18 10.26 -0.24
C GLU A 23 -6.77 11.19 0.89
N CYS A 24 -5.55 11.05 1.39
CA CYS A 24 -5.02 11.98 2.37
C CYS A 24 -4.48 13.24 1.69
N THR A 25 -5.03 14.41 2.01
CA THR A 25 -4.51 15.67 1.43
C THR A 25 -3.19 16.13 2.05
N SER A 26 -2.69 15.44 3.08
CA SER A 26 -1.43 15.76 3.75
C SER A 26 -0.25 14.99 3.18
N CYS A 27 -0.39 13.68 2.96
CA CYS A 27 0.67 12.83 2.41
C CYS A 27 0.38 12.32 0.99
N HIS A 28 -0.79 12.65 0.43
CA HIS A 28 -1.24 12.26 -0.92
C HIS A 28 -1.29 10.75 -1.16
N MET A 29 -1.37 9.96 -0.08
CA MET A 29 -1.59 8.52 -0.14
C MET A 29 -3.08 8.19 -0.20
N GLU A 30 -3.39 7.14 -0.94
CA GLU A 30 -4.74 6.64 -1.12
C GLU A 30 -4.89 5.32 -0.36
N PHE A 31 -6.03 5.10 0.28
CA PHE A 31 -6.32 3.88 1.05
C PHE A 31 -7.73 3.38 0.74
N PHE A 32 -7.86 2.09 0.44
CA PHE A 32 -9.18 1.46 0.27
C PHE A 32 -9.95 1.49 1.58
N LYS A 33 -11.25 1.82 1.50
CA LYS A 33 -12.13 1.82 2.66
C LYS A 33 -12.33 0.41 3.22
N GLU A 34 -12.32 -0.58 2.33
CA GLU A 34 -12.29 -2.00 2.67
C GLU A 34 -10.95 -2.32 3.35
N GLY A 35 -10.92 -2.17 4.66
CA GLY A 35 -9.72 -2.40 5.49
C GLY A 35 -9.45 -1.31 6.52
N LEU A 36 -9.96 -0.08 6.34
CA LEU A 36 -9.72 1.01 7.31
C LEU A 36 -10.29 0.71 8.71
N ASP A 37 -11.35 -0.08 8.80
CA ASP A 37 -11.98 -0.46 10.08
C ASP A 37 -11.50 -1.82 10.61
N GLU A 38 -10.80 -2.61 9.79
CA GLU A 38 -10.42 -4.00 10.12
C GLU A 38 -8.93 -4.18 10.39
N ILE A 39 -8.10 -3.33 9.81
CA ILE A 39 -6.64 -3.42 9.85
C ILE A 39 -6.11 -2.25 10.68
N GLU A 40 -5.18 -2.53 11.59
CA GLU A 40 -4.48 -1.47 12.31
C GLU A 40 -3.69 -0.61 11.33
N ASP A 41 -3.72 0.72 11.51
CA ASP A 41 -3.11 1.66 10.58
C ASP A 41 -1.65 1.31 10.18
N GLU A 42 -0.86 0.76 11.12
CA GLU A 42 0.55 0.41 10.90
C GLU A 42 0.74 -0.73 9.89
N ASN A 43 -0.30 -1.55 9.74
CA ASN A 43 -0.34 -2.69 8.84
C ASN A 43 -1.11 -2.37 7.54
N GLN A 44 -1.62 -1.15 7.39
CA GLN A 44 -2.43 -0.77 6.25
C GLN A 44 -1.58 -0.18 5.14
N LEU A 45 -1.63 -0.85 4.00
CA LEU A 45 -0.92 -0.43 2.80
C LEU A 45 -1.76 0.57 2.00
N SER A 46 -1.09 1.61 1.50
CA SER A 46 -1.66 2.51 0.51
C SER A 46 -1.85 1.81 -0.84
N VAL A 47 -2.73 2.34 -1.66
CA VAL A 47 -2.94 1.88 -3.05
C VAL A 47 -1.62 1.89 -3.82
N GLN A 48 -0.77 2.90 -3.60
CA GLN A 48 0.54 3.01 -4.21
C GLN A 48 1.51 1.90 -3.77
N GLU A 49 1.48 1.51 -2.50
CA GLU A 49 2.29 0.40 -2.00
C GLU A 49 1.81 -0.95 -2.54
N LEU A 50 0.48 -1.15 -2.59
CA LEU A 50 -0.12 -2.34 -3.21
C LEU A 50 0.25 -2.46 -4.68
N ASP A 51 0.17 -1.37 -5.44
CA ASP A 51 0.58 -1.30 -6.85
C ASP A 51 2.08 -1.63 -7.00
N GLY A 52 2.94 -1.09 -6.13
CA GLY A 52 4.36 -1.42 -6.10
C GLY A 52 4.64 -2.90 -5.87
N ILE A 53 3.90 -3.54 -4.96
CA ILE A 53 3.99 -4.98 -4.71
C ILE A 53 3.55 -5.78 -5.94
N VAL A 54 2.40 -5.46 -6.53
CA VAL A 54 1.89 -6.14 -7.73
C VAL A 54 2.89 -6.04 -8.89
N LYS A 55 3.47 -4.85 -9.11
CA LYS A 55 4.50 -4.63 -10.14
C LYS A 55 5.76 -5.46 -9.88
N ALA A 56 6.23 -5.52 -8.63
CA ALA A 56 7.37 -6.36 -8.29
C ALA A 56 7.12 -7.84 -8.59
N PHE A 57 5.91 -8.35 -8.35
CA PHE A 57 5.53 -9.71 -8.72
C PHE A 57 5.43 -9.91 -10.23
N ASP A 58 4.98 -8.91 -10.99
CA ASP A 58 4.95 -8.95 -12.45
C ASP A 58 6.36 -9.02 -13.04
N GLU A 59 7.32 -8.28 -12.50
CA GLU A 59 8.73 -8.35 -12.92
C GLU A 59 9.35 -9.74 -12.69
N LEU A 60 8.89 -10.45 -11.65
CA LEU A 60 9.31 -11.82 -11.33
C LEU A 60 8.67 -12.89 -12.22
N LYS A 61 7.74 -12.54 -13.12
CA LYS A 61 7.22 -13.48 -14.12
C LYS A 61 8.29 -13.90 -15.13
N ASP A 62 9.29 -13.06 -15.35
CA ASP A 62 10.43 -13.40 -16.18
C ASP A 62 11.37 -14.40 -15.48
N GLU A 63 11.71 -15.49 -16.17
CA GLU A 63 12.53 -16.58 -15.61
C GLU A 63 13.93 -16.10 -15.20
N LYS A 64 14.51 -15.17 -15.96
CA LYS A 64 15.84 -14.63 -15.69
C LYS A 64 15.81 -13.76 -14.43
N THR A 65 14.84 -12.85 -14.33
CA THR A 65 14.64 -12.01 -13.13
C THR A 65 14.39 -12.86 -11.89
N ARG A 66 13.54 -13.88 -11.99
CA ARG A 66 13.25 -14.81 -10.89
C ARG A 66 14.47 -15.60 -10.43
N ASN A 67 15.29 -16.08 -11.37
CA ASN A 67 16.53 -16.78 -11.06
C ASN A 67 17.60 -15.87 -10.43
N GLU A 68 17.63 -14.60 -10.79
CA GLU A 68 18.51 -13.61 -10.17
C GLU A 68 18.06 -13.28 -8.74
N PHE A 69 16.76 -13.05 -8.55
CA PHE A 69 16.16 -12.82 -7.24
C PHE A 69 16.37 -14.01 -6.29
N SER A 70 16.17 -15.25 -6.75
CA SER A 70 16.37 -16.45 -5.92
C SER A 70 17.84 -16.64 -5.49
N LYS A 71 18.78 -16.31 -6.39
CA LYS A 71 20.22 -16.28 -6.08
C LYS A 71 20.56 -15.18 -5.08
N SER A 72 19.87 -14.04 -5.13
CA SER A 72 20.05 -12.96 -4.15
C SER A 72 19.63 -13.41 -2.76
N LEU A 73 18.44 -13.99 -2.60
CA LEU A 73 17.94 -14.50 -1.31
C LEU A 73 18.81 -15.62 -0.71
N SER A 74 19.50 -16.37 -1.57
CA SER A 74 20.39 -17.46 -1.14
C SER A 74 21.75 -16.97 -0.62
N LYS A 75 22.11 -15.69 -0.83
CA LYS A 75 23.40 -15.12 -0.42
C LYS A 75 23.38 -14.48 0.97
N ASP A 76 22.21 -14.24 1.55
CA ASP A 76 22.04 -13.70 2.90
C ASP A 76 22.03 -14.80 3.98
N LYS A 77 22.79 -15.89 3.80
CA LYS A 77 22.85 -17.03 4.71
C LYS A 77 24.28 -17.39 5.13
#